data_AF-A0A8H5LFG0-F1
#
_entry.id   AF-A0A8H5LFG0-F1
#
_cell.length_a   1.000
_cell.length_b   1.000
_cell.length_c   1.000
_cell.angle_alpha   90.00
_cell.angle_beta   90.00
_cell.angle_gamma   90.00
#
_symmetry.space_group_name_H-M   'P 1'
#
loop_
_entity.id
_entity.type
_entity.pdbx_description
1 polymer ?
#
loop_
_entity_poly.entity_id
_entity_poly.type
_entity_poly.pdbx_seq_one_letter_code
_entity_poly.pdbx_strand_id
1 'polypeptide(L)'
;MATEDERYRQSSQYRLWSFTPANLQELRAKTNSLAREQIAPRLATDPPPDFLTPDEEIRLVKFFTVELIRAASFCELPTEIRATAAIFLRRFYVTNSVMTYPATDLLKTSLFFGCKAEGFFYKLNAFSEKFPATTGEQILAGEFLLCQGIRFAFDVRHPFRALEGAILELRRRLPDEETRINKAHARARDILKFSPLVTDAYFHYAPSQIMMAALSMVDHGLLDTLIPTPGQGANASQESAFANMRDKILGAVDGCRKMLEEEPPERMTEYWGTPEIVKAMKPLRKKLQKCRDPDRANLVNLQRARREQVMNKEKKAAANEDGTVFGDDLRETKRVKLENADPFGPPL
;
A
#
# COMPACT_ATOMS: atom_id res chain seq x y z
N MET A 1 -19.94 22.29 -11.67
CA MET A 1 -18.64 21.59 -11.60
C MET A 1 -18.73 20.58 -10.48
N ALA A 2 -18.16 19.39 -10.63
CA ALA A 2 -18.09 18.43 -9.53
C ALA A 2 -17.29 19.00 -8.36
N THR A 3 -17.78 18.82 -7.13
CA THR A 3 -17.09 19.24 -5.91
C THR A 3 -15.75 18.50 -5.76
N GLU A 4 -14.81 19.05 -4.99
CA GLU A 4 -13.52 18.41 -4.70
C GLU A 4 -13.69 16.99 -4.12
N ASP A 5 -14.71 16.81 -3.30
CA ASP A 5 -15.16 15.55 -2.72
C ASP A 5 -15.58 14.53 -3.79
N GLU A 6 -16.45 14.93 -4.72
CA GLU A 6 -16.86 14.09 -5.85
C GLU A 6 -15.67 13.69 -6.72
N ARG A 7 -14.73 14.62 -6.95
CA ARG A 7 -13.52 14.34 -7.72
C ARG A 7 -12.59 13.37 -7.00
N TYR A 8 -12.51 13.41 -5.67
CA TYR A 8 -11.77 12.40 -4.90
C TYR A 8 -12.44 11.03 -4.98
N ARG A 9 -13.78 10.96 -4.89
CA ARG A 9 -14.54 9.70 -5.00
C ARG A 9 -14.42 9.02 -6.37
N GLN A 10 -14.07 9.76 -7.42
CA GLN A 10 -13.79 9.20 -8.75
C GLN A 10 -12.38 8.57 -8.86
N SER A 11 -11.47 8.84 -7.91
CA SER A 11 -10.11 8.31 -7.94
C SER A 11 -10.06 6.79 -7.75
N SER A 12 -9.03 6.16 -8.32
CA SER A 12 -8.76 4.73 -8.09
C SER A 12 -8.47 4.43 -6.61
N GLN A 13 -7.84 5.36 -5.89
CA GLN A 13 -7.60 5.24 -4.45
C GLN A 13 -8.89 5.09 -3.66
N TYR A 14 -9.90 5.95 -3.90
CA TYR A 14 -11.17 5.83 -3.19
C TYR A 14 -11.95 4.58 -3.61
N ARG A 15 -12.05 4.33 -4.92
CA ARG A 15 -12.90 3.27 -5.47
C ARG A 15 -12.38 1.87 -5.21
N LEU A 16 -11.06 1.70 -5.10
CA LEU A 16 -10.42 0.39 -4.97
C LEU A 16 -9.71 0.20 -3.64
N TRP A 17 -9.25 1.27 -2.98
CA TRP A 17 -8.34 1.17 -1.84
C TRP A 17 -8.80 1.97 -0.63
N SER A 18 -10.10 2.20 -0.49
CA SER A 18 -10.71 2.78 0.70
C SER A 18 -11.79 1.85 1.26
N PHE A 19 -11.64 1.46 2.52
CA PHE A 19 -12.41 0.43 3.20
C PHE A 19 -12.86 0.91 4.58
N THR A 20 -13.93 0.31 5.09
CA THR A 20 -14.20 0.35 6.53
C THR A 20 -13.19 -0.54 7.27
N PRO A 21 -12.93 -0.33 8.57
CA PRO A 21 -12.06 -1.19 9.36
C PRO A 21 -12.48 -2.67 9.32
N ALA A 22 -13.79 -2.94 9.41
CA ALA A 22 -14.34 -4.29 9.34
C ALA A 22 -14.05 -4.97 7.99
N ASN A 23 -14.32 -4.27 6.86
CA ASN A 23 -14.08 -4.82 5.53
C ASN A 23 -12.60 -5.10 5.28
N LEU A 24 -11.70 -4.24 5.77
CA LEU A 24 -10.26 -4.45 5.62
C LEU A 24 -9.78 -5.66 6.43
N GLN A 25 -10.31 -5.86 7.63
CA GLN A 25 -9.99 -7.03 8.46
C GLN A 25 -10.52 -8.32 7.84
N GLU A 26 -11.75 -8.32 7.34
CA GLU A 26 -12.36 -9.45 6.63
C GLU A 26 -11.56 -9.81 5.37
N LEU A 27 -11.18 -8.81 4.57
CA LEU A 27 -10.39 -8.98 3.37
C LEU A 27 -9.03 -9.64 3.68
N ARG A 28 -8.34 -9.20 4.73
CA ARG A 28 -7.07 -9.82 5.17
C ARG A 28 -7.25 -11.25 5.65
N ALA A 29 -8.31 -11.50 6.43
CA ALA A 29 -8.63 -12.85 6.91
C ALA A 29 -8.92 -13.81 5.74
N LYS A 30 -9.68 -13.33 4.74
CA LYS A 30 -9.98 -14.08 3.52
C LYS A 30 -8.73 -14.34 2.68
N THR A 31 -7.88 -13.34 2.46
CA THR A 31 -6.59 -13.49 1.77
C THR A 31 -5.70 -14.54 2.46
N ASN A 32 -5.65 -14.52 3.80
CA ASN A 32 -4.90 -15.51 4.57
C ASN A 32 -5.48 -16.93 4.43
N SER A 33 -6.81 -17.09 4.54
CA SER A 33 -7.48 -18.40 4.37
C SER A 33 -7.21 -18.98 2.98
N LEU A 34 -7.41 -18.18 1.94
CA LEU A 34 -7.19 -18.60 0.56
C LEU A 34 -5.72 -19.02 0.31
N ALA A 35 -4.77 -18.30 0.90
CA ALA A 35 -3.36 -18.67 0.81
C ALA A 35 -3.08 -20.00 1.51
N ARG A 36 -3.64 -20.24 2.71
CA ARG A 36 -3.51 -21.52 3.42
C ARG A 36 -4.09 -22.68 2.62
N GLU A 37 -5.28 -22.51 2.06
CA GLU A 37 -5.94 -23.51 1.21
C GLU A 37 -5.12 -23.85 -0.05
N GLN A 38 -4.47 -22.85 -0.65
CA GLN A 38 -3.62 -23.06 -1.82
C GLN A 38 -2.27 -23.70 -1.50
N ILE A 39 -1.69 -23.41 -0.33
CA ILE A 39 -0.35 -23.85 0.06
C ILE A 39 -0.39 -25.22 0.74
N ALA A 40 -1.40 -25.51 1.57
CA ALA A 40 -1.54 -26.78 2.29
C ALA A 40 -1.36 -28.03 1.42
N PRO A 41 -2.00 -28.18 0.25
CA PRO A 41 -1.82 -29.37 -0.59
C PRO A 41 -0.41 -29.47 -1.20
N ARG A 42 0.32 -28.35 -1.34
CA ARG A 42 1.67 -28.32 -1.92
C ARG A 42 2.77 -28.68 -0.92
N LEU A 43 2.53 -28.40 0.35
CA LEU A 43 3.51 -28.71 1.41
C LEU A 43 3.43 -30.16 1.86
N ALA A 44 2.26 -30.81 1.79
CA ALA A 44 2.06 -32.25 2.02
C ALA A 44 2.87 -32.81 3.22
N THR A 45 3.03 -32.03 4.30
CA THR A 45 3.73 -32.44 5.52
C THR A 45 2.73 -32.97 6.55
N ASP A 46 3.08 -34.07 7.21
CA ASP A 46 2.39 -34.58 8.41
C ASP A 46 3.31 -34.42 9.63
N PRO A 47 2.96 -33.59 10.64
CA PRO A 47 1.75 -32.75 10.73
C PRO A 47 1.79 -31.53 9.79
N PRO A 48 0.63 -30.92 9.49
CA PRO A 48 0.55 -29.73 8.66
C PRO A 48 1.37 -28.57 9.27
N PRO A 49 1.98 -27.72 8.42
CA PRO A 49 2.85 -26.67 8.91
C PRO A 49 2.02 -25.60 9.62
N ASP A 50 2.58 -25.02 10.69
CA ASP A 50 1.95 -23.92 11.40
C ASP A 50 1.94 -22.66 10.50
N PHE A 51 0.78 -22.36 9.92
CA PHE A 51 0.58 -21.20 9.05
C PHE A 51 0.48 -19.89 9.83
N LEU A 52 0.88 -18.80 9.20
CA LEU A 52 0.75 -17.46 9.80
C LEU A 52 -0.73 -17.08 9.95
N THR A 53 -1.08 -16.51 11.10
CA THR A 53 -2.37 -15.85 11.36
C THR A 53 -2.44 -14.48 10.67
N PRO A 54 -3.64 -13.93 10.43
CA PRO A 54 -3.78 -12.58 9.87
C PRO A 54 -3.01 -11.52 10.66
N ASP A 55 -3.01 -11.58 11.99
CA ASP A 55 -2.29 -10.62 12.85
C ASP A 55 -0.76 -10.78 12.78
N GLU A 56 -0.28 -12.01 12.59
CA GLU A 56 1.15 -12.26 12.31
C GLU A 56 1.56 -11.71 10.94
N GLU A 57 0.72 -11.86 9.92
CA GLU A 57 0.94 -11.26 8.61
C GLU A 57 0.97 -9.74 8.68
N ILE A 58 -0.01 -9.11 9.34
CA ILE A 58 -0.05 -7.64 9.53
C ILE A 58 1.24 -7.15 10.21
N ARG A 59 1.70 -7.85 11.25
CA ARG A 59 2.96 -7.51 11.93
C ARG A 59 4.17 -7.61 11.01
N LEU A 60 4.26 -8.67 10.19
CA LEU A 60 5.33 -8.81 9.19
C LEU A 60 5.26 -7.70 8.13
N VAL A 61 4.08 -7.38 7.62
CA VAL A 61 3.89 -6.31 6.62
C VAL A 61 4.28 -4.95 7.21
N LYS A 62 3.90 -4.64 8.45
CA LYS A 62 4.37 -3.42 9.15
C LYS A 62 5.88 -3.37 9.24
N PHE A 63 6.51 -4.47 9.67
CA PHE A 63 7.97 -4.57 9.75
C PHE A 63 8.63 -4.32 8.38
N PHE A 64 8.18 -4.98 7.32
CA PHE A 64 8.74 -4.80 5.98
C PHE A 64 8.45 -3.40 5.40
N THR A 65 7.35 -2.77 5.80
CA THR A 65 7.06 -1.38 5.43
C THR A 65 8.07 -0.41 6.08
N VAL A 66 8.42 -0.61 7.34
CA VAL A 66 9.45 0.20 8.00
C VAL A 66 10.83 -0.01 7.37
N GLU A 67 11.18 -1.26 7.05
CA GLU A 67 12.41 -1.56 6.31
C GLU A 67 12.41 -0.91 4.92
N LEU A 68 11.25 -0.84 4.25
CA LEU A 68 11.10 -0.15 2.96
C LEU A 68 11.38 1.35 3.12
N ILE A 69 10.81 1.99 4.14
CA ILE A 69 11.00 3.42 4.44
C ILE A 69 12.50 3.71 4.70
N ARG A 70 13.19 2.83 5.44
CA ARG A 70 14.64 2.92 5.67
C ARG A 70 15.44 2.75 4.39
N ALA A 71 15.14 1.72 3.61
CA ALA A 71 15.78 1.46 2.33
C ALA A 71 15.60 2.62 1.34
N ALA A 72 14.40 3.22 1.28
CA ALA A 72 14.15 4.41 0.48
C ALA A 72 15.01 5.60 0.92
N SER A 73 15.21 5.76 2.23
CA SER A 73 16.04 6.82 2.80
C SER A 73 17.52 6.60 2.48
N PHE A 74 18.00 5.35 2.57
CA PHE A 74 19.34 4.95 2.17
C PHE A 74 19.60 5.14 0.66
N CYS A 75 18.58 4.92 -0.16
CA CYS A 75 18.64 5.18 -1.60
C CYS A 75 18.42 6.65 -1.97
N GLU A 76 18.33 7.56 -0.97
CA GLU A 76 18.11 9.00 -1.14
C GLU A 76 16.88 9.34 -1.98
N LEU A 77 15.85 8.49 -1.91
CA LEU A 77 14.64 8.68 -2.69
C LEU A 77 13.76 9.80 -2.11
N PRO A 78 13.15 10.65 -2.97
CA PRO A 78 12.13 11.62 -2.62
C PRO A 78 11.02 11.08 -1.73
N THR A 79 10.43 11.97 -0.93
CA THR A 79 9.36 11.61 0.03
C THR A 79 8.12 11.01 -0.64
N GLU A 80 7.70 11.55 -1.79
CA GLU A 80 6.57 11.02 -2.56
C GLU A 80 6.84 9.57 -2.99
N ILE A 81 7.99 9.32 -3.63
CA ILE A 81 8.41 7.97 -4.07
C ILE A 81 8.41 6.98 -2.90
N ARG A 82 8.95 7.39 -1.75
CA ARG A 82 8.95 6.57 -0.53
C ARG A 82 7.53 6.21 -0.09
N ALA A 83 6.63 7.19 -0.08
CA ALA A 83 5.24 6.99 0.29
C ALA A 83 4.52 6.08 -0.71
N THR A 84 4.64 6.35 -2.02
CA THR A 84 4.07 5.54 -3.10
C THR A 84 4.51 4.08 -2.99
N ALA A 85 5.81 3.84 -2.82
CA ALA A 85 6.36 2.50 -2.67
C ALA A 85 5.84 1.77 -1.42
N ALA A 86 5.75 2.47 -0.27
CA ALA A 86 5.17 1.90 0.95
C ALA A 86 3.70 1.52 0.76
N ILE A 87 2.90 2.38 0.11
CA ILE A 87 1.49 2.12 -0.16
C ILE A 87 1.32 0.99 -1.18
N PHE A 88 2.15 0.88 -2.21
CA PHE A 88 2.13 -0.25 -3.13
C PHE A 88 2.40 -1.58 -2.41
N LEU A 89 3.41 -1.64 -1.56
CA LEU A 89 3.71 -2.84 -0.76
C LEU A 89 2.52 -3.25 0.10
N ARG A 90 1.87 -2.28 0.76
CA ARG A 90 0.74 -2.54 1.64
C ARG A 90 -0.53 -2.92 0.90
N ARG A 91 -0.83 -2.26 -0.22
CA ARG A 91 -1.93 -2.66 -1.11
C ARG A 91 -1.74 -4.09 -1.62
N PHE A 92 -0.51 -4.43 -2.02
CA PHE A 92 -0.17 -5.77 -2.48
C PHE A 92 -0.46 -6.83 -1.42
N TYR A 93 -0.04 -6.60 -0.17
CA TYR A 93 -0.25 -7.56 0.93
C TYR A 93 -1.63 -7.51 1.61
N VAL A 94 -2.54 -6.66 1.12
CA VAL A 94 -3.96 -6.74 1.47
C VAL A 94 -4.65 -7.80 0.60
N THR A 95 -4.28 -7.91 -0.68
CA THR A 95 -4.86 -8.86 -1.65
C THR A 95 -4.05 -10.14 -1.81
N ASN A 96 -2.80 -10.17 -1.34
CA ASN A 96 -1.91 -11.33 -1.40
C ASN A 96 -1.30 -11.63 -0.03
N SER A 97 -1.03 -12.91 0.26
CA SER A 97 -0.40 -13.30 1.53
C SER A 97 1.13 -13.22 1.45
N VAL A 98 1.75 -12.90 2.59
CA VAL A 98 3.21 -12.96 2.79
C VAL A 98 3.73 -14.41 2.63
N MET A 99 2.88 -15.41 2.89
CA MET A 99 3.19 -16.83 2.69
C MET A 99 3.30 -17.20 1.21
N THR A 100 2.63 -16.45 0.33
CA THR A 100 2.66 -16.68 -1.12
C THR A 100 3.86 -16.01 -1.78
N TYR A 101 4.13 -14.74 -1.48
CA TYR A 101 5.13 -13.95 -2.21
C TYR A 101 6.22 -13.33 -1.31
N PRO A 102 7.48 -13.34 -1.77
CA PRO A 102 8.57 -12.42 -1.54
C PRO A 102 8.51 -11.14 -0.72
N ALA A 103 8.18 -11.02 0.56
CA ALA A 103 8.22 -9.66 1.18
C ALA A 103 9.55 -8.90 1.01
N THR A 104 10.70 -9.58 1.06
CA THR A 104 12.02 -8.99 0.78
C THR A 104 12.20 -8.53 -0.67
N ASP A 105 11.64 -9.26 -1.63
CA ASP A 105 11.81 -8.98 -3.05
C ASP A 105 10.76 -7.97 -3.55
N LEU A 106 9.53 -8.10 -3.06
CA LEU A 106 8.44 -7.16 -3.28
C LEU A 106 8.74 -5.80 -2.66
N LEU A 107 9.48 -5.72 -1.55
CA LEU A 107 9.97 -4.45 -1.00
C LEU A 107 10.82 -3.70 -2.03
N LYS A 108 11.84 -4.37 -2.59
CA LYS A 108 12.76 -3.78 -3.58
C LYS A 108 12.03 -3.45 -4.88
N THR A 109 11.14 -4.35 -5.31
CA THR A 109 10.26 -4.14 -6.46
C THR A 109 9.34 -2.93 -6.26
N SER A 110 8.76 -2.76 -5.07
CA SER A 110 7.86 -1.64 -4.76
C SER A 110 8.61 -0.31 -4.76
N LEU A 111 9.86 -0.28 -4.27
CA LEU A 111 10.72 0.90 -4.38
C LEU A 111 11.02 1.24 -5.84
N PHE A 112 11.47 0.26 -6.62
CA PHE A 112 11.80 0.47 -8.03
C PHE A 112 10.59 0.89 -8.86
N PHE A 113 9.43 0.27 -8.63
CA PHE A 113 8.20 0.61 -9.33
C PHE A 113 7.59 1.94 -8.85
N GLY A 114 7.72 2.26 -7.56
CA GLY A 114 7.35 3.57 -7.00
C GLY A 114 8.11 4.71 -7.67
N CYS A 115 9.40 4.52 -7.97
CA CYS A 115 10.18 5.46 -8.77
C CYS A 115 9.52 5.70 -10.14
N LYS A 116 9.15 4.63 -10.87
CA LYS A 116 8.49 4.75 -12.17
C LYS A 116 7.12 5.44 -12.08
N ALA A 117 6.32 5.12 -11.08
CA ALA A 117 4.99 5.68 -10.89
C ALA A 117 5.01 7.21 -10.66
N GLU A 118 6.04 7.71 -9.98
CA GLU A 118 6.25 9.15 -9.77
C GLU A 118 7.08 9.84 -10.87
N GLY A 119 7.33 9.16 -12.00
CA GLY A 119 8.09 9.71 -13.12
C GLY A 119 9.60 9.80 -12.91
N PHE A 120 10.14 9.13 -11.89
CA PHE A 120 11.57 9.04 -11.61
C PHE A 120 12.15 7.72 -12.15
N PHE A 121 12.85 7.77 -13.28
CA PHE A 121 13.37 6.55 -13.92
C PHE A 121 14.76 6.19 -13.39
N TYR A 122 14.81 5.45 -12.29
CA TYR A 122 16.06 4.90 -11.75
C TYR A 122 16.61 3.80 -12.67
N LYS A 123 17.87 3.89 -13.09
CA LYS A 123 18.56 2.82 -13.83
C LYS A 123 18.60 1.53 -13.01
N LEU A 124 18.11 0.43 -13.58
CA LEU A 124 17.96 -0.86 -12.88
C LEU A 124 19.26 -1.37 -12.24
N ASN A 125 20.37 -1.37 -12.98
CA ASN A 125 21.65 -1.88 -12.47
C ASN A 125 22.15 -1.07 -11.27
N ALA A 126 22.14 0.26 -11.40
CA ALA A 126 22.53 1.17 -10.32
C ALA A 126 21.61 1.06 -9.10
N PHE A 127 20.34 0.72 -9.29
CA PHE A 127 19.42 0.46 -8.20
C PHE A 127 19.70 -0.90 -7.53
N SER A 128 19.92 -1.96 -8.30
CA SER A 128 20.22 -3.28 -7.75
C SER A 128 21.53 -3.32 -6.96
N GLU A 129 22.54 -2.54 -7.37
CA GLU A 129 23.83 -2.42 -6.68
C GLU A 129 23.71 -1.81 -5.27
N LYS A 130 22.64 -1.07 -4.97
CA LYS A 130 22.38 -0.53 -3.62
C LYS A 130 21.97 -1.62 -2.62
N PHE A 131 21.56 -2.80 -3.09
CA PHE A 131 21.07 -3.88 -2.24
C PHE A 131 22.00 -5.10 -2.32
N PRO A 132 22.39 -5.70 -1.19
CA PRO A 132 23.26 -6.88 -1.20
C PRO A 132 22.55 -8.06 -1.86
N ALA A 133 23.30 -8.86 -2.60
CA ALA A 133 22.84 -10.10 -3.26
C ALA A 133 21.54 -9.93 -4.06
N THR A 134 21.34 -8.77 -4.70
CA THR A 134 20.15 -8.46 -5.49
C THR A 134 20.53 -8.27 -6.94
N THR A 135 19.85 -8.95 -7.85
CA THR A 135 20.02 -8.75 -9.31
C THR A 135 18.88 -7.92 -9.88
N GLY A 136 19.13 -7.22 -11.00
CA GLY A 136 18.08 -6.51 -11.71
C GLY A 136 16.92 -7.43 -12.14
N GLU A 137 17.21 -8.67 -12.50
CA GLU A 137 16.21 -9.67 -12.86
C GLU A 137 15.26 -10.00 -11.71
N GLN A 138 15.76 -10.12 -10.47
CA GLN A 138 14.92 -10.37 -9.29
C GLN A 138 13.90 -9.24 -9.07
N ILE A 139 14.31 -7.99 -9.32
CA ILE A 139 13.44 -6.82 -9.19
C ILE A 139 12.38 -6.82 -10.30
N LEU A 140 12.79 -7.09 -11.54
CA LEU A 140 11.87 -7.16 -12.69
C LEU A 140 10.88 -8.33 -12.61
N ALA A 141 11.27 -9.43 -11.95
CA ALA A 141 10.41 -10.59 -11.79
C ALA A 141 9.16 -10.30 -10.95
N GLY A 142 9.28 -9.40 -9.96
CA GLY A 142 8.16 -8.95 -9.14
C GLY A 142 7.33 -7.83 -9.79
N GLU A 143 7.83 -7.14 -10.82
CA GLU A 143 7.24 -5.87 -11.28
C GLU A 143 5.80 -6.03 -11.77
N PHE A 144 5.57 -6.91 -12.75
CA PHE A 144 4.22 -7.12 -13.28
C PHE A 144 3.29 -7.74 -12.24
N LEU A 145 3.82 -8.61 -11.37
CA LEU A 145 3.07 -9.19 -10.26
C LEU A 145 2.58 -8.11 -9.29
N LEU A 146 3.45 -7.14 -8.96
CA LEU A 146 3.08 -6.00 -8.13
C LEU A 146 1.95 -5.20 -8.80
N CYS A 147 2.08 -4.89 -10.10
CA CYS A 147 1.04 -4.17 -10.85
C CYS A 147 -0.33 -4.86 -10.77
N GLN A 148 -0.36 -6.19 -10.92
CA GLN A 148 -1.57 -6.99 -10.78
C GLN A 148 -2.13 -6.90 -9.35
N GLY A 149 -1.28 -7.09 -8.33
CA GLY A 149 -1.70 -7.08 -6.92
C GLY A 149 -2.24 -5.71 -6.46
N ILE A 150 -1.73 -4.61 -7.01
CA ILE A 150 -2.25 -3.25 -6.76
C ILE A 150 -3.36 -2.83 -7.75
N ARG A 151 -3.86 -3.78 -8.56
CA ARG A 151 -4.95 -3.58 -9.53
C ARG A 151 -4.72 -2.44 -10.52
N PHE A 152 -3.47 -2.25 -10.94
CA PHE A 152 -3.05 -1.18 -11.83
C PHE A 152 -3.42 0.24 -11.35
N ALA A 153 -3.68 0.41 -10.04
CA ALA A 153 -4.00 1.69 -9.42
C ALA A 153 -2.71 2.43 -9.01
N PHE A 154 -2.03 3.00 -10.00
CA PHE A 154 -0.73 3.65 -9.82
C PHE A 154 -0.82 5.06 -9.21
N ASP A 155 -1.94 5.76 -9.42
CA ASP A 155 -2.19 7.09 -8.83
C ASP A 155 -2.44 6.95 -7.32
N VAL A 156 -1.46 7.35 -6.52
CA VAL A 156 -1.55 7.44 -5.06
C VAL A 156 -1.55 8.91 -4.65
N ARG A 157 -2.59 9.32 -3.93
CA ARG A 157 -2.72 10.70 -3.46
C ARG A 157 -2.14 10.83 -2.06
N HIS A 158 -1.09 11.62 -1.93
CA HIS A 158 -0.39 11.86 -0.67
C HIS A 158 -0.81 13.16 0.02
N PRO A 159 -0.75 13.20 1.37
CA PRO A 159 -1.14 14.36 2.16
C PRO A 159 -0.10 15.50 2.20
N PHE A 160 1.09 15.31 1.62
CA PHE A 160 2.18 16.30 1.72
C PHE A 160 1.83 17.63 1.04
N ARG A 161 1.28 17.60 -0.18
CA ARG A 161 0.81 18.82 -0.86
C ARG A 161 -0.39 19.46 -0.15
N ALA A 162 -1.25 18.65 0.47
CA ALA A 162 -2.34 19.18 1.28
C ALA A 162 -1.82 19.93 2.51
N LEU A 163 -0.72 19.46 3.11
CA LEU A 163 -0.08 20.16 4.23
C LEU A 163 0.46 21.51 3.78
N GLU A 164 1.18 21.57 2.66
CA GLU A 164 1.67 22.85 2.11
C GLU A 164 0.52 23.84 1.88
N GLY A 165 -0.59 23.39 1.30
CA GLY A 165 -1.78 24.23 1.09
C GLY A 165 -2.40 24.72 2.40
N ALA A 166 -2.52 23.84 3.41
CA ALA A 166 -3.04 24.21 4.72
C ALA A 166 -2.15 25.24 5.44
N ILE A 167 -0.83 25.08 5.35
CA ILE A 167 0.13 26.03 5.94
C ILE A 167 0.05 27.41 5.26
N LEU A 168 -0.12 27.46 3.93
CA LEU A 168 -0.35 28.73 3.23
C LEU A 168 -1.61 29.44 3.72
N GLU A 169 -2.70 28.69 3.91
CA GLU A 169 -3.96 29.25 4.44
C GLU A 169 -3.82 29.71 5.90
N LEU A 170 -3.08 28.97 6.73
CA LEU A 170 -2.78 29.36 8.11
C LEU A 170 -1.97 30.65 8.17
N ARG A 171 -0.91 30.79 7.36
CA ARG A 171 -0.11 32.03 7.28
C ARG A 171 -0.96 33.22 6.84
N ARG A 172 -1.94 32.99 5.96
CA ARG A 172 -2.88 34.03 5.52
C ARG A 172 -3.81 34.48 6.65
N ARG A 173 -4.27 33.56 7.49
CA ARG A 173 -5.21 33.85 8.60
C ARG A 173 -4.52 34.34 9.87
N LEU A 174 -3.31 33.88 10.13
CA LEU A 174 -2.53 34.16 11.34
C LEU A 174 -1.13 34.67 10.95
N PRO A 175 -1.02 35.88 10.38
CA PRO A 175 0.26 36.42 9.90
C PRO A 175 1.28 36.62 11.03
N ASP A 176 0.83 36.89 12.25
CA ASP A 176 1.69 37.16 13.41
C ASP A 176 2.24 35.88 14.08
N GLU A 177 1.73 34.69 13.72
CA GLU A 177 2.08 33.41 14.35
C GLU A 177 3.03 32.54 13.50
N GLU A 178 3.84 33.15 12.64
CA GLU A 178 4.67 32.43 11.68
C GLU A 178 5.59 31.37 12.32
N THR A 179 6.19 31.67 13.47
CA THR A 179 7.06 30.74 14.20
C THR A 179 6.31 29.50 14.70
N ARG A 180 5.07 29.65 15.18
CA ARG A 180 4.21 28.54 15.60
C ARG A 180 3.86 27.67 14.39
N ILE A 181 3.44 28.30 13.30
CA ILE A 181 3.07 27.63 12.05
C ILE A 181 4.25 26.86 11.46
N ASN A 182 5.45 27.43 11.45
CA ASN A 182 6.65 26.77 10.93
C ASN A 182 7.05 25.54 11.77
N LYS A 183 6.93 25.61 13.11
CA LYS A 183 7.14 24.46 13.98
C LYS A 183 6.10 23.36 13.72
N ALA A 184 4.82 23.74 13.60
CA ALA A 184 3.74 22.81 13.30
C ALA A 184 3.94 22.14 11.93
N HIS A 185 4.34 22.90 10.92
CA HIS A 185 4.64 22.40 9.58
C HIS A 185 5.74 21.34 9.58
N ALA A 186 6.90 21.66 10.19
CA ALA A 186 8.03 20.73 10.23
C ALA A 186 7.65 19.41 10.92
N ARG A 187 7.00 19.50 12.08
CA ARG A 187 6.62 18.32 12.87
C ARG A 187 5.52 17.52 12.20
N ALA A 188 4.48 18.15 11.67
CA ALA A 188 3.42 17.46 10.94
C ALA A 188 3.97 16.76 9.69
N ARG A 189 4.92 17.38 8.99
CA ARG A 189 5.59 16.76 7.84
C ARG A 189 6.35 15.50 8.23
N ASP A 190 7.01 15.47 9.39
CA ASP A 190 7.71 14.28 9.87
C ASP A 190 6.75 13.16 10.29
N ILE A 191 5.60 13.50 10.88
CA ILE A 191 4.49 12.55 11.12
C ILE A 191 4.03 11.93 9.80
N LEU A 192 3.76 12.75 8.77
CA LEU A 192 3.27 12.27 7.48
C LEU A 192 4.27 11.36 6.73
N LYS A 193 5.58 11.52 6.98
CA LYS A 193 6.62 10.67 6.38
C LYS A 193 6.67 9.25 6.96
N PHE A 194 5.99 8.98 8.08
CA PHE A 194 6.08 7.71 8.78
C PHE A 194 4.72 7.16 9.21
N SER A 195 4.02 7.84 10.11
CA SER A 195 2.81 7.34 10.78
C SER A 195 1.75 6.81 9.82
N PRO A 196 1.28 7.56 8.80
CA PRO A 196 0.24 7.06 7.92
C PRO A 196 0.74 5.96 6.97
N LEU A 197 2.06 5.84 6.77
CA LEU A 197 2.65 4.80 5.93
C LEU A 197 2.74 3.46 6.65
N VAL A 198 2.74 3.44 7.98
CA VAL A 198 2.80 2.21 8.80
C VAL A 198 1.43 1.81 9.36
N THR A 199 0.53 2.76 9.59
CA THR A 199 -0.85 2.54 10.08
C THR A 199 -1.85 2.45 8.94
N ASP A 200 -3.05 1.91 9.12
CA ASP A 200 -4.04 1.75 8.04
C ASP A 200 -4.71 3.06 7.57
N ALA A 201 -4.11 4.22 7.86
CA ALA A 201 -4.68 5.53 7.58
C ALA A 201 -5.09 5.74 6.11
N TYR A 202 -4.24 5.33 5.16
CA TYR A 202 -4.53 5.44 3.71
C TYR A 202 -5.71 4.61 3.23
N PHE A 203 -6.11 3.59 3.99
CA PHE A 203 -7.25 2.73 3.68
C PHE A 203 -8.56 3.30 4.24
N HIS A 204 -8.52 4.15 5.26
CA HIS A 204 -9.73 4.61 5.95
C HIS A 204 -10.03 6.10 5.75
N TYR A 205 -9.01 6.90 5.44
CA TYR A 205 -9.12 8.35 5.45
C TYR A 205 -8.60 8.98 4.16
N ALA A 206 -9.21 10.10 3.78
CA ALA A 206 -8.76 10.91 2.66
C ALA A 206 -7.44 11.65 2.98
N PRO A 207 -6.63 12.02 1.97
CA PRO A 207 -5.37 12.73 2.22
C PRO A 207 -5.52 14.03 3.02
N SER A 208 -6.62 14.76 2.84
CA SER A 208 -6.94 15.96 3.63
C SER A 208 -7.18 15.63 5.10
N GLN A 209 -7.91 14.55 5.40
CA GLN A 209 -8.16 14.08 6.76
C GLN A 209 -6.87 13.62 7.45
N ILE A 210 -6.01 12.86 6.74
CA ILE A 210 -4.70 12.42 7.25
C ILE A 210 -3.81 13.63 7.55
N MET A 211 -3.80 14.63 6.66
CA MET A 211 -3.06 15.87 6.87
C MET A 211 -3.55 16.63 8.10
N MET A 212 -4.87 16.82 8.23
CA MET A 212 -5.48 17.52 9.38
C MET A 212 -5.23 16.78 10.69
N ALA A 213 -5.25 15.45 10.67
CA ALA A 213 -4.94 14.62 11.82
C ALA A 213 -3.47 14.78 12.24
N ALA A 214 -2.53 14.76 11.28
CA ALA A 214 -1.12 15.00 11.55
C ALA A 214 -0.86 16.42 12.10
N LEU A 215 -1.58 17.43 11.62
CA LEU A 215 -1.51 18.79 12.17
C LEU A 215 -2.09 18.84 13.60
N SER A 216 -3.23 18.18 13.85
CA SER A 216 -3.88 18.11 15.16
C SER A 216 -3.04 17.42 16.23
N MET A 217 -2.22 16.43 15.85
CA MET A 217 -1.25 15.79 16.76
C MET A 217 -0.21 16.79 17.30
N VAL A 218 0.10 17.84 16.52
CA VAL A 218 1.10 18.83 16.89
C VAL A 218 0.44 20.04 17.55
N ASP A 219 -0.62 20.55 16.93
CA ASP A 219 -1.32 21.73 17.39
C ASP A 219 -2.79 21.69 16.98
N HIS A 220 -3.66 21.40 17.94
CA HIS A 220 -5.10 21.35 17.71
C HIS A 220 -5.69 22.73 17.37
N GLY A 221 -5.15 23.83 17.92
CA GLY A 221 -5.71 25.17 17.70
C GLY A 221 -5.56 25.64 16.25
N LEU A 222 -4.52 25.17 15.54
CA LEU A 222 -4.38 25.42 14.11
C LEU A 222 -5.44 24.69 13.28
N LEU A 223 -5.91 23.52 13.72
CA LEU A 223 -7.02 22.81 13.07
C LEU A 223 -8.33 23.60 13.19
N ASP A 224 -8.63 24.16 14.36
CA ASP A 224 -9.83 24.98 14.58
C ASP A 224 -9.81 26.25 13.71
N THR A 225 -8.62 26.78 13.43
CA THR A 225 -8.44 27.91 12.52
C THR A 225 -8.71 27.54 11.06
N LEU A 226 -8.38 26.31 10.65
CA LEU A 226 -8.66 25.79 9.30
C LEU A 226 -10.14 25.44 9.11
N ILE A 227 -10.79 24.90 10.14
CA ILE A 227 -12.21 24.52 10.16
C ILE A 227 -12.96 25.41 11.17
N PRO A 228 -13.17 26.69 10.84
CA PRO A 228 -13.80 27.63 11.76
C PRO A 228 -15.23 27.22 12.07
N THR A 229 -15.67 27.51 13.29
CA THR A 229 -17.08 27.41 13.68
C THR A 229 -17.90 28.35 12.79
N PRO A 230 -19.09 27.94 12.32
CA PRO A 230 -19.96 28.84 11.56
C PRO A 230 -20.23 30.10 12.39
N GLY A 231 -20.02 31.28 11.78
CA GLY A 231 -20.35 32.55 12.40
C GLY A 231 -21.86 32.74 12.48
N GLN A 232 -22.33 33.42 13.53
CA GLN A 232 -23.74 33.80 13.71
C GLN A 232 -24.14 34.79 12.62
N GLY A 233 -24.74 34.33 11.52
CA GLY A 233 -25.05 35.20 10.39
C GLY A 233 -25.67 34.54 9.17
N ALA A 234 -25.84 33.22 9.17
CA ALA A 234 -26.52 32.49 8.09
C ALA A 234 -27.89 31.94 8.57
N ASN A 235 -28.75 31.56 7.63
CA ASN A 235 -30.05 30.95 7.96
C ASN A 235 -29.87 29.75 8.91
N ALA A 236 -30.65 29.70 10.00
CA ALA A 236 -30.52 28.70 11.08
C ALA A 236 -30.51 27.23 10.60
N SER A 237 -31.23 26.93 9.51
CA SER A 237 -31.22 25.59 8.90
C SER A 237 -29.88 25.23 8.25
N GLN A 238 -29.21 26.18 7.59
CA GLN A 238 -27.90 25.97 6.97
C GLN A 238 -26.78 25.92 8.02
N GLU A 239 -26.87 26.75 9.08
CA GLU A 239 -25.91 26.71 10.20
C GLU A 239 -25.94 25.34 10.89
N SER A 240 -27.12 24.77 11.14
CA SER A 240 -27.27 23.43 11.74
C SER A 240 -26.68 22.31 10.86
N ALA A 241 -26.88 22.38 9.54
CA ALA A 241 -26.33 21.40 8.61
C ALA A 241 -24.79 21.47 8.53
N PHE A 242 -24.24 22.69 8.53
CA PHE A 242 -22.79 22.90 8.55
C PHE A 242 -22.16 22.43 9.85
N ALA A 243 -22.77 22.73 11.01
CA ALA A 243 -22.31 22.26 12.31
C ALA A 243 -22.28 20.73 12.38
N ASN A 244 -23.35 20.07 11.95
CA ASN A 244 -23.40 18.60 11.87
C ASN A 244 -22.32 18.00 10.96
N MET A 245 -22.03 18.65 9.82
CA MET A 245 -20.95 18.21 8.92
C MET A 245 -19.58 18.41 9.56
N ARG A 246 -19.36 19.57 10.20
CA ARG A 246 -18.12 19.89 10.91
C ARG A 246 -17.83 18.88 11.99
N ASP A 247 -18.82 18.52 12.81
CA ASP A 247 -18.64 17.55 13.89
C ASP A 247 -18.28 16.16 13.36
N LYS A 248 -18.88 15.75 12.23
CA LYS A 248 -18.48 14.51 11.53
C LYS A 248 -17.06 14.56 11.01
N ILE A 249 -16.63 15.69 10.42
CA ILE A 249 -15.26 15.88 9.93
C ILE A 249 -14.28 15.81 11.09
N LEU A 250 -14.53 16.51 12.19
CA LEU A 250 -13.67 16.50 13.37
C LEU A 250 -13.63 15.12 14.03
N GLY A 251 -14.76 14.41 14.10
CA GLY A 251 -14.79 13.02 14.57
C GLY A 251 -13.95 12.09 13.70
N ALA A 252 -13.99 12.25 12.38
CA ALA A 252 -13.14 11.48 11.46
C ALA A 252 -11.65 11.85 11.60
N VAL A 253 -11.33 13.13 11.78
CA VAL A 253 -9.95 13.61 12.01
C VAL A 253 -9.41 13.11 13.35
N ASP A 254 -10.21 13.09 14.41
CA ASP A 254 -9.85 12.54 15.71
C ASP A 254 -9.62 11.02 15.64
N GLY A 255 -10.49 10.29 14.93
CA GLY A 255 -10.28 8.87 14.66
C GLY A 255 -8.98 8.59 13.89
N CYS A 256 -8.67 9.42 12.89
CA CYS A 256 -7.41 9.32 12.14
C CYS A 256 -6.20 9.67 13.01
N ARG A 257 -6.32 10.71 13.85
CA ARG A 257 -5.29 11.14 14.79
C ARG A 257 -4.91 10.02 15.75
N LYS A 258 -5.89 9.40 16.41
CA LYS A 258 -5.67 8.27 17.33
C LYS A 258 -4.93 7.12 16.65
N MET A 259 -5.29 6.83 15.39
CA MET A 259 -4.60 5.81 14.59
C MET A 259 -3.14 6.20 14.29
N LEU A 260 -2.86 7.47 13.98
CA LEU A 260 -1.49 7.95 13.74
C LEU A 260 -0.64 7.94 15.01
N GLU A 261 -1.25 8.23 16.16
CA GLU A 261 -0.60 8.20 17.49
C GLU A 261 -0.13 6.79 17.91
N GLU A 262 -0.64 5.72 17.29
CA GLU A 262 -0.13 4.35 17.52
C GLU A 262 1.29 4.16 16.96
N GLU A 263 1.65 4.85 15.88
CA GLU A 263 2.95 4.74 15.21
C GLU A 263 3.56 6.13 14.98
N PRO A 264 3.95 6.88 16.02
CA PRO A 264 4.58 8.18 15.86
C PRO A 264 6.01 8.01 15.29
N PRO A 265 6.60 9.06 14.68
CA PRO A 265 7.92 8.98 14.04
C PRO A 265 9.03 8.40 14.94
N GLU A 266 8.96 8.66 16.24
CA GLU A 266 9.90 8.16 17.25
C GLU A 266 10.01 6.63 17.24
N ARG A 267 8.91 5.92 16.98
CA ARG A 267 8.91 4.45 16.94
C ARG A 267 9.79 3.90 15.83
N MET A 268 10.10 4.68 14.78
CA MET A 268 11.03 4.25 13.73
C MET A 268 12.41 3.93 14.30
N THR A 269 12.89 4.70 15.28
CA THR A 269 14.19 4.51 15.93
C THR A 269 14.06 3.74 17.25
N GLU A 270 13.10 4.11 18.08
CA GLU A 270 12.98 3.63 19.46
C GLU A 270 12.36 2.23 19.59
N TYR A 271 11.61 1.78 18.58
CA TYR A 271 10.96 0.47 18.60
C TYR A 271 11.44 -0.39 17.44
N TRP A 272 11.20 0.06 16.20
CA TRP A 272 11.53 -0.72 15.02
C TRP A 272 13.04 -0.81 14.79
N GLY A 273 13.83 0.12 15.35
CA GLY A 273 15.28 0.20 15.19
C GLY A 273 16.04 -0.70 16.17
N THR A 274 15.33 -1.27 17.14
CA THR A 274 15.97 -1.97 18.25
C THR A 274 16.26 -3.44 17.90
N PRO A 275 17.39 -4.00 18.39
CA PRO A 275 17.72 -5.40 18.16
C PRO A 275 16.68 -6.36 18.77
N GLU A 276 15.94 -5.92 19.79
CA GLU A 276 14.86 -6.66 20.43
C GLU A 276 13.73 -6.98 19.45
N ILE A 277 13.32 -6.01 18.63
CA ILE A 277 12.26 -6.23 17.64
C ILE A 277 12.76 -7.12 16.50
N VAL A 278 13.99 -6.94 16.05
CA VAL A 278 14.60 -7.86 15.06
C VAL A 278 14.61 -9.30 15.60
N LYS A 279 14.92 -9.49 16.88
CA LYS A 279 14.87 -10.79 17.57
C LYS A 279 13.43 -11.30 17.73
N ALA A 280 12.47 -10.44 18.04
CA ALA A 280 11.05 -10.78 18.16
C ALA A 280 10.42 -11.19 16.81
N MET A 281 10.94 -10.68 15.68
CA MET A 281 10.49 -11.08 14.34
C MET A 281 11.14 -12.39 13.86
N LYS A 282 12.24 -12.84 14.48
CA LYS A 282 12.90 -14.11 14.14
C LYS A 282 11.99 -15.35 14.19
N PRO A 283 11.15 -15.57 15.24
CA PRO A 283 10.22 -16.70 15.26
C PRO A 283 9.19 -16.62 14.12
N LEU A 284 8.63 -15.44 13.83
CA LEU A 284 7.68 -15.24 12.73
C LEU A 284 8.31 -15.52 11.37
N ARG A 285 9.55 -15.09 11.15
CA ARG A 285 10.29 -15.40 9.92
C ARG A 285 10.61 -16.89 9.79
N LYS A 286 10.96 -17.57 10.89
CA LYS A 286 11.16 -19.03 10.90
C LYS A 286 9.86 -19.77 10.60
N LYS A 287 8.72 -19.31 11.15
CA LYS A 287 7.40 -19.84 10.87
C LYS A 287 7.05 -19.65 9.38
N LEU A 288 7.21 -18.43 8.87
CA LEU A 288 7.03 -18.11 7.45
C LEU A 288 7.88 -19.01 6.54
N GLN A 289 9.13 -19.30 6.90
CA GLN A 289 10.00 -20.15 6.10
C GLN A 289 9.48 -21.59 5.98
N LYS A 290 8.78 -22.09 6.99
CA LYS A 290 8.21 -23.45 7.00
C LYS A 290 6.87 -23.56 6.25
N CYS A 291 6.09 -22.48 6.21
CA CYS A 291 4.75 -22.47 5.62
C CYS A 291 4.67 -21.69 4.30
N ARG A 292 5.82 -21.42 3.66
CA ARG A 292 5.88 -20.67 2.41
C ARG A 292 5.43 -21.52 1.22
N ASP A 293 4.76 -20.89 0.26
CA ASP A 293 4.46 -21.51 -1.04
C ASP A 293 5.77 -21.87 -1.78
N PRO A 294 6.08 -23.16 -2.02
CA PRO A 294 7.35 -23.56 -2.63
C PRO A 294 7.47 -23.10 -4.09
N ASP A 295 6.36 -23.03 -4.83
CA ASP A 295 6.36 -22.68 -6.25
C ASP A 295 6.45 -21.17 -6.48
N ARG A 296 5.92 -20.39 -5.53
CA ARG A 296 5.84 -18.92 -5.62
C ARG A 296 6.89 -18.19 -4.76
N ALA A 297 7.72 -18.93 -4.03
CA ALA A 297 8.81 -18.40 -3.22
C ALA A 297 9.96 -17.77 -4.05
N ASN A 298 10.15 -18.16 -5.32
CA ASN A 298 11.17 -17.55 -6.17
C ASN A 298 10.50 -16.89 -7.39
N LEU A 299 10.48 -15.56 -7.37
CA LEU A 299 9.81 -14.76 -8.39
C LEU A 299 10.44 -14.93 -9.78
N VAL A 300 11.76 -15.11 -9.87
CA VAL A 300 12.48 -15.30 -11.13
C VAL A 300 12.06 -16.62 -11.77
N ASN A 301 12.04 -17.71 -10.99
CA ASN A 301 11.58 -19.01 -11.46
C ASN A 301 10.12 -18.97 -11.89
N LEU A 302 9.27 -18.28 -11.13
CA LEU A 302 7.86 -18.09 -11.46
C LEU A 302 7.69 -17.33 -12.78
N GLN A 303 8.45 -16.25 -12.99
CA GLN A 303 8.40 -15.50 -14.25
C GLN A 303 8.88 -16.34 -15.42
N ARG A 304 9.97 -17.08 -15.25
CA ARG A 304 10.51 -17.99 -16.28
C ARG A 304 9.50 -19.08 -16.66
N ALA A 305 8.91 -19.76 -15.67
CA ALA A 305 7.90 -20.78 -15.89
C ALA A 305 6.67 -20.23 -16.65
N ARG A 306 6.20 -19.02 -16.30
CA ARG A 306 5.11 -18.36 -17.02
C ARG A 306 5.48 -18.05 -18.48
N ARG A 307 6.70 -17.56 -18.75
CA ARG A 307 7.17 -17.30 -20.13
C ARG A 307 7.26 -18.59 -20.95
N GLU A 308 7.82 -19.66 -20.38
CA GLU A 308 7.93 -20.96 -21.04
C GLU A 308 6.56 -21.57 -21.36
N GLN A 309 5.58 -21.42 -20.46
CA GLN A 309 4.20 -21.85 -20.70
C GLN A 309 3.54 -21.10 -21.87
N VAL A 310 3.75 -19.78 -21.98
CA VAL A 310 3.23 -18.98 -23.10
C VAL A 310 3.88 -19.42 -24.41
N MET A 311 5.21 -19.51 -24.46
CA MET A 311 5.95 -19.95 -25.65
C MET A 311 5.55 -21.36 -26.11
N ASN A 312 5.35 -22.29 -25.18
CA ASN A 312 4.92 -23.65 -25.52
C ASN A 312 3.48 -23.69 -26.03
N LYS A 313 2.61 -22.80 -25.54
CA LYS A 313 1.23 -22.68 -26.03
C LYS A 313 1.18 -22.08 -27.42
N GLU A 314 2.01 -21.08 -27.70
CA GLU A 314 2.18 -20.48 -29.04
C GLU A 314 2.73 -21.51 -30.04
N LYS A 315 3.75 -22.28 -29.65
CA LYS A 315 4.29 -23.37 -30.49
C LYS A 315 3.24 -24.44 -30.80
N LYS A 316 2.40 -24.82 -29.82
CA LYS A 316 1.29 -25.76 -30.03
C LYS A 316 0.18 -25.18 -30.92
N ALA A 317 -0.06 -23.86 -30.85
CA ALA A 317 -1.02 -23.19 -31.72
C ALA A 317 -0.50 -23.14 -33.16
N ALA A 318 0.76 -22.75 -33.37
CA ALA A 318 1.41 -22.71 -34.68
C ALA A 318 1.50 -24.10 -35.34
N ALA A 319 1.80 -25.14 -34.56
CA ALA A 319 1.83 -26.52 -35.06
C ALA A 319 0.43 -27.05 -35.46
N ASN A 320 -0.65 -26.51 -34.87
CA ASN A 320 -2.01 -26.86 -35.27
C ASN A 320 -2.50 -26.03 -36.48
N GLU A 321 -2.00 -24.81 -36.69
CA GLU A 321 -2.27 -24.01 -37.90
C GLU A 321 -1.60 -24.62 -39.14
N ASP A 322 -0.34 -25.09 -39.04
CA ASP A 322 0.33 -25.80 -40.15
C ASP A 322 -0.30 -27.18 -40.48
N GLY A 323 -1.12 -27.72 -39.58
CA GLY A 323 -1.84 -28.99 -39.76
C GLY A 323 -3.24 -28.88 -40.37
N THR A 324 -3.76 -27.66 -40.62
CA THR A 324 -5.17 -27.43 -41.01
C THR A 324 -5.36 -26.76 -42.38
N VAL A 325 -4.43 -26.95 -43.32
CA VAL A 325 -4.54 -26.44 -44.71
C VAL A 325 -5.64 -27.13 -45.55
N PHE A 326 -6.40 -28.08 -45.00
CA PHE A 326 -7.64 -28.58 -45.63
C PHE A 326 -8.73 -28.85 -44.59
N GLY A 327 -9.73 -27.96 -44.52
CA GLY A 327 -10.99 -28.24 -43.81
C GLY A 327 -11.68 -26.99 -43.24
N ASP A 328 -12.85 -26.69 -43.80
CA ASP A 328 -13.71 -25.54 -43.56
C ASP A 328 -14.20 -25.35 -42.09
N ASP A 329 -14.46 -24.07 -41.77
CA ASP A 329 -15.38 -23.50 -40.77
C ASP A 329 -15.56 -24.17 -39.39
N LEU A 330 -15.19 -23.43 -38.33
CA LEU A 330 -16.12 -22.94 -37.30
C LEU A 330 -15.39 -22.12 -36.23
N ARG A 331 -15.78 -20.84 -36.14
CA ARG A 331 -15.50 -19.94 -35.02
C ARG A 331 -16.18 -20.49 -33.75
N GLU A 332 -15.40 -20.77 -32.70
CA GLU A 332 -15.88 -20.62 -31.33
C GLU A 332 -14.80 -20.02 -30.43
N THR A 333 -15.13 -18.86 -29.89
CA THR A 333 -14.36 -18.08 -28.94
C THR A 333 -14.22 -18.88 -27.64
N LYS A 334 -13.21 -19.74 -27.53
CA LYS A 334 -12.82 -20.34 -26.25
C LYS A 334 -12.26 -19.24 -25.34
N ARG A 335 -13.15 -18.54 -24.65
CA ARG A 335 -12.84 -17.89 -23.37
C ARG A 335 -12.36 -18.99 -22.43
N VAL A 336 -11.04 -19.13 -22.35
CA VAL A 336 -10.37 -20.05 -21.42
C VAL A 336 -10.79 -19.65 -20.02
N LYS A 337 -11.59 -20.51 -19.36
CA LYS A 337 -11.71 -20.51 -17.90
C LYS A 337 -10.30 -20.69 -17.34
N LEU A 338 -9.72 -19.61 -16.82
CA LEU A 338 -8.55 -19.65 -15.95
C LEU A 338 -9.00 -20.22 -14.60
N GLU A 339 -9.15 -21.55 -14.52
CA GLU A 339 -9.09 -22.23 -13.23
C GLU A 339 -7.63 -22.23 -12.79
N ASN A 340 -7.27 -21.24 -11.96
CA ASN A 340 -6.48 -21.39 -10.73
C ASN A 340 -5.88 -20.04 -10.29
N ALA A 341 -6.45 -19.49 -9.21
CA ALA A 341 -6.13 -18.24 -8.52
C ALA A 341 -6.37 -16.95 -9.34
N ASP A 342 -7.36 -16.17 -8.93
CA ASP A 342 -7.58 -14.80 -9.42
C ASP A 342 -6.28 -13.98 -9.26
N PRO A 343 -5.67 -13.48 -10.36
CA PRO A 343 -4.43 -12.73 -10.30
C PRO A 343 -4.56 -11.40 -9.53
N PHE A 344 -5.78 -10.96 -9.21
CA PHE A 344 -6.08 -9.74 -8.47
C PHE A 344 -6.35 -9.96 -6.97
N GLY A 345 -6.19 -11.20 -6.48
CA GLY A 345 -6.58 -11.60 -5.14
C GLY A 345 -8.12 -11.67 -4.97
N PRO A 346 -8.63 -11.77 -3.74
CA PRO A 346 -10.07 -11.77 -3.49
C PRO A 346 -10.74 -10.45 -3.95
N PRO A 347 -12.05 -10.45 -4.24
CA PRO A 347 -12.79 -9.23 -4.55
C PRO A 347 -12.63 -8.20 -3.42
N LEU A 348 -12.49 -6.91 -3.81
CA LEU A 348 -12.30 -5.79 -2.88
C LEU A 348 -13.64 -5.22 -2.42
#